data_AF-A0A383WJD5-F1
#
_entry.id   AF-A0A383WJD5-F1
#
_cell.length_a   1.000
_cell.length_b   1.000
_cell.length_c   1.000
_cell.angle_alpha   90.00
_cell.angle_beta   90.00
_cell.angle_gamma   90.00
#
_symmetry.space_group_name_H-M   'P 1'
#
loop_
_entity.id
_entity.type
_entity.pdbx_description
1 polymer ?
#
loop_
_entity_poly.entity_id
_entity_poly.type
_entity_poly.pdbx_seq_one_letter_code
_entity_poly.pdbx_strand_id
1 'polypeptide(L)'
;MDVEAGKRVFPLAAVGPKQDSITQAHVGKGEWYHAGYHLATTIATPAAYAPLPWAFAMLTWPGGIIAFVIGVVITWYNSLLLASLHEYGGTRHTRYKDLAGAILGRWGLFSTVFFQQVASLGNNITIQIVAGQAIKAIYKAYVPAGSMTLQHFIVIFGAAQLLLSQLPNIHALRGLNMASTLATLCFATLVTAMSIITGRGMDRSAVSYGLEGDRQAVLMSAFAALGTIAFR
;
A
#
# COMPACT_ATOMS: atom_id res chain seq x y z
N MET A 1 27.07 70.26 48.11
CA MET A 1 25.94 69.68 47.35
C MET A 1 26.52 69.11 46.06
N ASP A 2 27.38 68.09 46.14
CA ASP A 2 27.05 66.68 46.46
C ASP A 2 26.17 66.07 45.36
N VAL A 3 26.33 64.86 44.84
CA VAL A 3 27.19 63.70 45.09
C VAL A 3 26.81 62.71 43.96
N GLU A 4 27.72 61.77 43.64
CA GLU A 4 27.54 60.41 43.06
C GLU A 4 26.27 60.01 42.27
N ALA A 5 26.48 59.17 41.24
CA ALA A 5 26.28 57.71 41.37
C ALA A 5 25.95 57.08 40.00
N GLY A 6 26.77 56.11 39.62
CA GLY A 6 26.57 55.34 38.41
C GLY A 6 25.34 54.42 38.46
N LYS A 7 24.81 54.10 37.28
CA LYS A 7 24.09 52.85 37.04
C LYS A 7 24.54 52.23 35.72
N ARG A 8 25.16 51.06 35.84
CA ARG A 8 25.29 50.08 34.75
C ARG A 8 23.88 49.70 34.28
N VAL A 9 23.66 49.66 32.98
CA VAL A 9 22.53 48.91 32.39
C VAL A 9 23.11 48.00 31.32
N PHE A 10 22.91 46.70 31.54
CA PHE A 10 23.29 45.59 30.67
C PHE A 10 22.73 45.77 29.25
N PRO A 11 23.39 45.25 28.20
CA PRO A 11 22.71 45.05 26.93
C PRO A 11 21.65 43.97 27.14
N LEU A 12 20.39 44.36 27.27
CA LEU A 12 19.27 43.46 27.06
C LEU A 12 19.37 42.99 25.61
N ALA A 13 19.73 41.71 25.45
CA ALA A 13 19.55 40.97 24.22
C ALA A 13 18.16 41.30 23.68
N ALA A 14 18.11 41.90 22.49
CA ALA A 14 16.91 41.92 21.70
C ALA A 14 16.54 40.44 21.47
N VAL A 15 15.59 39.94 22.24
CA VAL A 15 14.87 38.71 21.93
C VAL A 15 14.08 39.05 20.67
N GLY A 16 14.74 38.90 19.52
CA GLY A 16 14.08 38.81 18.24
C GLY A 16 13.04 37.68 18.30
N PRO A 17 11.99 37.74 17.47
CA PRO A 17 11.01 36.67 17.44
C PRO A 17 11.78 35.36 17.26
N LYS A 18 11.54 34.43 18.19
CA LYS A 18 11.95 33.05 18.04
C LYS A 18 11.28 32.59 16.75
N GLN A 19 12.03 32.65 15.65
CA GLN A 19 11.63 32.12 14.37
C GLN A 19 11.47 30.63 14.64
N ASP A 20 10.25 30.21 14.93
CA ASP A 20 9.94 28.84 15.29
C ASP A 20 10.43 27.96 14.15
N SER A 21 11.51 27.24 14.45
CA SER A 21 12.18 26.25 13.60
C SER A 21 11.30 25.04 13.26
N ILE A 22 9.99 25.15 13.50
CA ILE A 22 8.95 24.16 13.26
C ILE A 22 8.15 24.50 11.98
N THR A 23 8.25 25.73 11.44
CA THR A 23 7.52 26.16 10.23
C THR A 23 8.39 26.25 8.97
N GLN A 24 9.50 25.50 8.91
CA GLN A 24 9.98 25.03 7.61
C GLN A 24 9.37 23.66 7.34
N ALA A 25 8.06 23.65 7.08
CA ALA A 25 7.47 22.54 6.34
C ALA A 25 8.28 22.45 5.03
N HIS A 26 9.10 21.41 4.89
CA HIS A 26 9.87 21.15 3.69
C HIS A 26 8.96 21.33 2.48
N VAL A 27 9.14 22.41 1.72
CA VAL A 27 8.42 22.64 0.47
C VAL A 27 8.85 21.50 -0.43
N GLY A 28 7.97 20.50 -0.58
CA GLY A 28 8.26 19.31 -1.36
C GLY A 28 8.54 19.72 -2.79
N LYS A 29 9.79 19.54 -3.24
CA LYS A 29 10.22 19.80 -4.62
C LYS A 29 9.68 18.77 -5.63
N GLY A 30 8.62 18.04 -5.27
CA GLY A 30 8.07 16.95 -6.08
C GLY A 30 7.06 17.49 -7.07
N GLU A 31 7.31 17.27 -8.36
CA GLU A 31 6.34 17.59 -9.41
C GLU A 31 5.19 16.58 -9.43
N TRP A 32 4.02 17.00 -9.92
CA TRP A 32 2.78 16.20 -9.88
C TRP A 32 2.91 14.85 -10.61
N TYR A 33 3.71 14.79 -11.67
CA TYR A 33 3.93 13.56 -12.43
C TYR A 33 4.81 12.56 -11.67
N HIS A 34 5.76 13.03 -10.85
CA HIS A 34 6.51 12.16 -9.95
C HIS A 34 5.60 11.56 -8.88
N ALA A 35 4.70 12.36 -8.32
CA ALA A 35 3.70 11.87 -7.37
C ALA A 35 2.76 10.85 -8.04
N GLY A 36 2.28 11.14 -9.25
CA GLY A 36 1.45 10.23 -10.04
C GLY A 36 2.16 8.90 -10.34
N TYR A 37 3.43 8.95 -10.74
CA TYR A 37 4.26 7.75 -10.94
C TYR A 37 4.39 6.93 -9.66
N HIS A 38 4.72 7.57 -8.53
CA HIS A 38 4.83 6.88 -7.26
C HIS A 38 3.50 6.22 -6.83
N LEU A 39 2.38 6.94 -6.94
CA LEU A 39 1.05 6.39 -6.66
C LEU A 39 0.73 5.19 -7.56
N ALA A 40 0.96 5.30 -8.86
CA ALA A 40 0.73 4.21 -9.80
C ALA A 40 1.58 2.98 -9.47
N THR A 41 2.88 3.16 -9.19
CA THR A 41 3.78 2.05 -8.84
C THR A 41 3.46 1.39 -7.50
N THR A 42 2.96 2.15 -6.51
CA THR A 42 2.51 1.57 -5.23
C THR A 42 1.26 0.69 -5.43
N ILE A 43 0.32 1.13 -6.26
CA ILE A 43 -0.93 0.39 -6.51
C ILE A 43 -0.68 -0.82 -7.43
N ALA A 44 0.21 -0.68 -8.41
CA ALA A 44 0.44 -1.66 -9.48
C ALA A 44 1.23 -2.93 -9.08
N THR A 45 1.12 -3.40 -7.83
CA THR A 45 1.93 -4.54 -7.36
C THR A 45 1.32 -5.87 -7.83
N PRO A 46 2.07 -6.80 -8.45
CA PRO A 46 1.53 -8.10 -8.89
C PRO A 46 0.82 -8.90 -7.79
N ALA A 47 1.35 -8.84 -6.57
CA ALA A 47 0.75 -9.47 -5.40
C ALA A 47 -0.65 -8.91 -5.07
N ALA A 48 -0.92 -7.64 -5.41
CA ALA A 48 -2.22 -6.98 -5.21
C ALA A 48 -3.30 -7.54 -6.15
N TYR A 49 -2.94 -7.93 -7.38
CA TYR A 49 -3.89 -8.39 -8.40
C TYR A 49 -3.99 -9.92 -8.54
N ALA A 50 -3.00 -10.66 -8.06
CA ALA A 50 -2.97 -12.12 -8.16
C ALA A 50 -4.23 -12.86 -7.68
N PRO A 51 -4.94 -12.44 -6.61
CA PRO A 51 -6.17 -13.12 -6.18
C PRO A 51 -7.45 -12.57 -6.83
N LEU A 52 -7.39 -11.52 -7.65
CA LEU A 52 -8.57 -10.99 -8.33
C LEU A 52 -9.27 -12.03 -9.22
N PRO A 53 -8.57 -12.86 -10.03
CA PRO A 53 -9.23 -13.91 -10.80
C PRO A 53 -10.05 -14.87 -9.93
N TRP A 54 -9.55 -15.21 -8.74
CA TRP A 54 -10.27 -16.03 -7.78
C TRP A 54 -11.50 -15.30 -7.22
N ALA A 55 -11.38 -14.04 -6.83
CA ALA A 55 -12.50 -13.25 -6.32
C ALA A 55 -13.63 -13.09 -7.36
N PHE A 56 -13.26 -12.89 -8.64
CA PHE A 56 -14.22 -12.82 -9.74
C PHE A 56 -14.86 -14.17 -10.03
N ALA A 57 -14.14 -15.28 -9.87
CA ALA A 57 -14.72 -16.62 -9.98
C ALA A 57 -15.77 -16.87 -8.89
N MET A 58 -15.52 -16.43 -7.66
CA MET A 58 -16.44 -16.62 -6.52
C MET A 58 -17.66 -15.68 -6.54
N LEU A 59 -17.56 -14.51 -7.19
CA LEU A 59 -18.65 -13.54 -7.32
C LEU A 59 -19.37 -13.61 -8.67
N THR A 60 -18.95 -14.50 -9.57
CA THR A 60 -19.23 -14.48 -11.01
C THR A 60 -18.67 -13.24 -11.72
N TRP A 61 -18.55 -13.29 -13.04
CA TRP A 61 -18.02 -12.18 -13.84
C TRP A 61 -18.77 -10.85 -13.62
N PRO A 62 -20.12 -10.79 -13.73
CA PRO A 62 -20.85 -9.55 -13.50
C PRO A 62 -20.74 -9.05 -12.06
N GLY A 63 -20.86 -9.94 -11.08
CA GLY A 63 -20.77 -9.58 -9.66
C GLY A 63 -19.40 -9.04 -9.28
N GLY A 64 -18.33 -9.68 -9.79
CA GLY A 64 -16.95 -9.22 -9.63
C GLY A 64 -16.72 -7.83 -10.21
N ILE A 65 -17.19 -7.56 -11.44
CA ILE A 65 -17.09 -6.22 -12.05
C ILE A 65 -17.83 -5.18 -11.22
N ILE A 66 -19.08 -5.44 -10.83
CA ILE A 66 -19.90 -4.50 -10.07
C ILE A 66 -19.22 -4.17 -8.73
N ALA A 67 -18.78 -5.20 -7.99
CA ALA A 67 -18.08 -5.02 -6.72
C ALA A 67 -16.78 -4.22 -6.88
N PHE A 68 -16.01 -4.50 -7.94
CA PHE A 68 -14.77 -3.79 -8.23
C PHE A 68 -15.02 -2.31 -8.55
N VAL A 69 -16.00 -2.01 -9.42
CA VAL A 69 -16.36 -0.63 -9.78
C VAL A 69 -16.87 0.14 -8.57
N ILE A 70 -17.72 -0.47 -7.73
CA ILE A 70 -18.19 0.14 -6.49
C ILE A 70 -17.00 0.47 -5.57
N GLY A 71 -16.07 -0.47 -5.39
CA GLY A 71 -14.86 -0.26 -4.61
C GLY A 71 -14.03 0.93 -5.12
N VAL A 72 -13.82 1.00 -6.44
CA VAL A 72 -13.09 2.11 -7.08
C VAL A 72 -13.79 3.45 -6.84
N VAL A 73 -15.12 3.51 -7.00
CA VAL A 73 -15.90 4.75 -6.79
C VAL A 73 -15.83 5.20 -5.34
N ILE A 74 -15.95 4.27 -4.38
CA ILE A 74 -15.84 4.58 -2.95
C ILE A 74 -14.44 5.12 -2.62
N THR A 75 -13.38 4.45 -3.09
CA THR A 75 -11.99 4.89 -2.87
C THR A 75 -11.72 6.25 -3.51
N TRP A 76 -12.24 6.49 -4.71
CA TRP A 76 -12.14 7.77 -5.39
C TRP A 76 -12.85 8.89 -4.60
N TYR A 77 -14.08 8.65 -4.17
CA TYR A 77 -14.85 9.60 -3.37
C TYR A 77 -14.16 9.93 -2.04
N ASN A 78 -13.67 8.92 -1.33
CA ASN A 78 -12.90 9.13 -0.10
C ASN A 78 -11.62 9.93 -0.35
N SER A 79 -10.94 9.72 -1.48
CA SER A 79 -9.75 10.48 -1.86
C SER A 79 -10.07 11.95 -2.12
N LEU A 80 -11.22 12.25 -2.74
CA LEU A 80 -11.69 13.62 -2.94
C LEU A 80 -12.03 14.31 -1.60
N LEU A 81 -12.71 13.60 -0.70
CA LEU A 81 -12.98 14.12 0.65
C LEU A 81 -11.67 14.45 1.36
N LEU A 82 -10.70 13.52 1.38
CA LEU A 82 -9.39 13.74 1.99
C LEU A 82 -8.65 14.94 1.39
N ALA A 83 -8.69 15.09 0.07
CA ALA A 83 -8.09 16.24 -0.60
C ALA A 83 -8.77 17.55 -0.17
N SER A 84 -10.10 17.58 -0.06
CA SER A 84 -10.83 18.78 0.36
C SER A 84 -10.61 19.14 1.83
N LEU A 85 -10.41 18.15 2.70
CA LEU A 85 -10.16 18.37 4.13
C LEU A 85 -8.68 18.59 4.48
N HIS A 86 -7.76 18.53 3.51
CA HIS A 86 -6.32 18.61 3.81
C HIS A 86 -5.88 19.95 4.44
N GLU A 87 -6.72 20.98 4.35
CA GLU A 87 -6.51 22.32 4.91
C GLU A 87 -7.65 22.66 5.88
N TYR A 88 -7.85 21.77 6.85
CA TYR A 88 -8.80 21.99 7.93
C TYR A 88 -8.21 22.95 8.98
N GLY A 89 -8.99 23.94 9.42
CA GLY A 89 -8.58 24.85 10.50
C GLY A 89 -7.45 25.83 10.14
N GLY A 90 -7.22 26.10 8.84
CA GLY A 90 -6.15 27.01 8.38
C GLY A 90 -4.74 26.40 8.43
N THR A 91 -4.62 25.13 8.81
CA THR A 91 -3.36 24.38 8.82
C THR A 91 -3.39 23.25 7.81
N ARG A 92 -2.32 23.12 7.03
CA ARG A 92 -2.19 22.02 6.05
C ARG A 92 -1.73 20.75 6.75
N HIS A 93 -2.56 19.72 6.73
CA HIS A 93 -2.26 18.40 7.29
C HIS A 93 -1.79 17.46 6.18
N THR A 94 -0.52 17.05 6.21
CA THR A 94 0.07 16.16 5.19
C THR A 94 -0.13 14.67 5.51
N ARG A 95 -0.51 14.33 6.74
CA ARG A 95 -0.71 12.94 7.18
C ARG A 95 -2.14 12.72 7.63
N TYR A 96 -2.72 11.60 7.21
CA TYR A 96 -4.10 11.24 7.52
C TYR A 96 -4.39 11.20 9.04
N LYS A 97 -3.48 10.63 9.83
CA LYS A 97 -3.61 10.57 11.30
C LYS A 97 -3.65 11.95 11.98
N ASP A 98 -2.95 12.93 11.40
CA ASP A 98 -2.85 14.29 11.98
C ASP A 98 -4.11 15.08 11.63
N LEU A 99 -4.64 14.89 10.41
CA LEU A 99 -5.94 15.40 9.99
C LEU A 99 -7.09 14.83 10.84
N ALA A 100 -7.10 13.50 11.03
CA ALA A 100 -8.08 12.84 11.88
C ALA A 100 -8.02 13.33 13.34
N GLY A 101 -6.81 13.58 13.84
CA GLY A 101 -6.59 14.17 15.16
C GLY A 101 -7.13 15.60 15.28
N ALA A 102 -7.01 16.40 14.23
CA ALA A 102 -7.51 17.78 14.20
C ALA A 102 -9.05 17.85 14.19
N ILE A 103 -9.72 16.89 13.53
CA ILE A 103 -11.19 16.89 13.40
C ILE A 103 -11.87 16.16 14.57
N LEU A 104 -11.39 14.97 14.91
CA LEU A 104 -12.04 14.04 15.85
C LEU A 104 -11.31 13.98 17.21
N GLY A 105 -10.27 14.80 17.40
CA GLY A 105 -9.45 14.81 18.61
C GLY A 105 -8.62 13.53 18.78
N ARG A 106 -8.27 13.23 20.04
CA ARG A 106 -7.35 12.13 20.38
C ARG A 106 -7.88 10.74 19.97
N TRP A 107 -9.20 10.57 19.93
CA TRP A 107 -9.84 9.34 19.47
C TRP A 107 -9.66 9.10 17.98
N GLY A 108 -9.83 10.12 17.14
CA GLY A 108 -9.60 10.00 15.69
C GLY A 108 -8.16 9.65 15.34
N LEU A 109 -7.20 10.25 16.05
CA LEU A 109 -5.78 9.92 15.88
C LEU A 109 -5.50 8.47 16.27
N PHE A 110 -6.00 8.01 17.42
CA PHE A 110 -5.79 6.64 17.90
C PHE A 110 -6.42 5.62 16.96
N SER A 111 -7.69 5.79 16.57
CA SER A 111 -8.38 4.88 15.66
C SER A 111 -7.70 4.80 14.30
N THR A 112 -7.27 5.93 13.74
CA THR A 112 -6.58 5.96 12.45
C THR A 112 -5.26 5.19 12.48
N VAL A 113 -4.45 5.44 13.51
CA VAL A 113 -3.17 4.73 13.68
C VAL A 113 -3.42 3.23 13.90
N PHE A 114 -4.41 2.87 14.70
CA PHE A 114 -4.75 1.46 14.94
C PHE A 114 -5.11 0.72 13.65
N PHE A 115 -6.09 1.21 12.89
CA PHE A 115 -6.51 0.55 11.65
C PHE A 115 -5.41 0.55 10.59
N GLN A 116 -4.63 1.63 10.47
CA GLN A 116 -3.47 1.69 9.57
C GLN A 116 -2.43 0.63 9.91
N GLN A 117 -2.15 0.40 11.20
CA GLN A 117 -1.19 -0.62 11.61
C GLN A 117 -1.71 -2.03 11.39
N VAL A 118 -2.99 -2.30 11.68
CA VAL A 118 -3.61 -3.60 11.38
C VAL A 118 -3.52 -3.90 9.88
N ALA A 119 -3.88 -2.94 9.03
CA ALA A 119 -3.81 -3.11 7.58
C ALA A 119 -2.36 -3.32 7.10
N SER A 120 -1.41 -2.54 7.62
CA SER A 120 0.02 -2.66 7.30
C SER A 120 0.59 -4.03 7.69
N LEU A 121 0.28 -4.52 8.89
CA LEU A 121 0.72 -5.84 9.35
C LEU A 121 0.14 -6.96 8.49
N GLY A 122 -1.16 -6.90 8.18
CA GLY A 122 -1.83 -7.87 7.31
C GLY A 122 -1.20 -7.92 5.91
N ASN A 123 -0.91 -6.76 5.32
CA ASN A 123 -0.23 -6.66 4.02
C ASN A 123 1.18 -7.27 4.07
N ASN A 124 1.98 -6.95 5.09
CA ASN A 124 3.32 -7.51 5.26
C ASN A 124 3.32 -9.04 5.39
N ILE A 125 2.40 -9.60 6.18
CA ILE A 125 2.25 -11.06 6.33
C ILE A 125 1.87 -11.70 4.99
N THR A 126 0.94 -11.09 4.26
CA THR A 126 0.49 -11.60 2.95
C THR A 126 1.64 -11.63 1.95
N ILE A 127 2.43 -10.56 1.87
CA ILE A 127 3.61 -10.48 0.98
C ILE A 127 4.61 -11.59 1.30
N GLN A 128 4.90 -11.81 2.59
CA GLN A 128 5.80 -12.88 3.04
C GLN A 128 5.32 -14.27 2.59
N ILE A 129 4.03 -14.56 2.76
CA ILE A 129 3.42 -15.84 2.35
C ILE A 129 3.51 -16.02 0.83
N VAL A 130 3.10 -15.02 0.06
CA VAL A 130 3.09 -15.08 -1.41
C VAL A 130 4.51 -15.22 -1.96
N ALA A 131 5.48 -14.49 -1.41
CA ALA A 131 6.87 -14.62 -1.81
C ALA A 131 7.43 -16.01 -1.49
N GLY A 132 7.14 -16.56 -0.30
CA GLY A 132 7.50 -17.93 0.05
C GLY A 132 6.88 -18.97 -0.89
N GLN A 133 5.63 -18.77 -1.30
CA GLN A 133 4.95 -19.64 -2.28
C GLN A 133 5.63 -19.55 -3.66
N ALA A 134 6.01 -18.36 -4.10
CA ALA A 134 6.71 -18.16 -5.37
C ALA A 134 8.08 -18.85 -5.39
N ILE A 135 8.90 -18.68 -4.34
CA ILE A 135 10.20 -19.36 -4.24
C ILE A 135 10.01 -20.88 -4.19
N LYS A 136 9.02 -21.37 -3.45
CA LYS A 136 8.68 -22.80 -3.41
C LYS A 136 8.29 -23.33 -4.78
N ALA A 137 7.53 -22.57 -5.57
CA ALA A 137 7.15 -22.96 -6.93
C ALA A 137 8.38 -23.10 -7.84
N ILE A 138 9.32 -22.14 -7.75
CA ILE A 138 10.61 -22.21 -8.46
C ILE A 138 11.41 -23.44 -8.01
N TYR A 139 11.53 -23.67 -6.70
CA TYR A 139 12.24 -24.82 -6.15
C TYR A 139 11.68 -26.15 -6.67
N LYS A 140 10.36 -26.30 -6.71
CA LYS A 140 9.70 -27.50 -7.25
C LYS A 140 9.93 -27.69 -8.75
N ALA A 141 10.15 -26.62 -9.52
CA ALA A 141 10.46 -26.72 -10.94
C ALA A 141 11.84 -27.34 -11.20
N TYR A 142 12.81 -27.10 -10.31
CA TYR A 142 14.18 -27.66 -10.42
C TYR A 142 14.36 -28.97 -9.65
N VAL A 143 13.71 -29.12 -8.50
CA VAL A 143 13.81 -30.31 -7.62
C VAL A 143 12.41 -30.80 -7.27
N PRO A 144 11.78 -31.61 -8.14
CA PRO A 144 10.39 -32.05 -7.96
C PRO A 144 10.17 -32.91 -6.71
N ALA A 145 11.18 -33.66 -6.29
CA ALA A 145 11.14 -34.55 -5.11
C ALA A 145 11.55 -33.85 -3.79
N GLY A 146 11.73 -32.53 -3.81
CA GLY A 146 12.15 -31.79 -2.63
C GLY A 146 11.07 -31.75 -1.53
N SER A 147 11.45 -32.09 -0.29
CA SER A 147 10.55 -32.16 0.87
C SER A 147 10.43 -30.85 1.67
N MET A 148 11.09 -29.77 1.23
CA MET A 148 11.10 -28.50 1.96
C MET A 148 9.70 -27.90 2.11
N THR A 149 9.35 -27.54 3.35
CA THR A 149 8.04 -26.95 3.67
C THR A 149 8.00 -25.46 3.32
N LEU A 150 6.78 -24.91 3.15
CA LEU A 150 6.58 -23.49 2.81
C LEU A 150 7.23 -22.54 3.84
N GLN A 151 7.23 -22.93 5.12
CA GLN A 151 7.78 -22.14 6.21
C GLN A 151 9.26 -21.81 5.99
N HIS A 152 10.04 -22.76 5.47
CA HIS A 152 11.46 -22.53 5.18
C HIS A 152 11.64 -21.43 4.13
N PHE A 153 10.82 -21.42 3.08
CA PHE A 153 10.89 -20.39 2.04
C PHE A 153 10.43 -19.02 2.53
N ILE A 154 9.45 -18.96 3.44
CA ILE A 154 9.04 -17.72 4.10
C ILE A 154 10.20 -17.17 4.95
N VAL A 155 10.87 -18.02 5.74
CA VAL A 155 12.02 -17.60 6.57
C VAL A 155 13.17 -17.10 5.70
N ILE A 156 13.48 -17.78 4.59
CA ILE A 156 14.51 -17.34 3.63
C ILE A 156 14.19 -15.95 3.06
N PHE A 157 12.95 -15.73 2.62
CA PHE A 157 12.53 -14.44 2.10
C PHE A 157 12.57 -13.34 3.19
N GLY A 158 12.11 -13.65 4.40
CA GLY A 158 12.20 -12.75 5.55
C GLY A 158 13.65 -12.37 5.89
N ALA A 159 14.57 -13.32 5.89
CA ALA A 159 16.00 -13.04 6.12
C ALA A 159 16.58 -12.12 5.04
N ALA A 160 16.26 -12.35 3.77
CA ALA A 160 16.66 -11.46 2.67
C ALA A 160 16.08 -10.05 2.85
N GLN A 161 14.82 -9.93 3.28
CA GLN A 161 14.19 -8.64 3.56
C GLN A 161 14.85 -7.90 4.74
N LEU A 162 15.27 -8.61 5.79
CA LEU A 162 16.01 -8.01 6.91
C LEU A 162 17.36 -7.44 6.48
N LEU A 163 18.07 -8.14 5.58
CA LEU A 163 19.32 -7.65 4.99
C LEU A 163 19.08 -6.40 4.14
N LEU A 164 18.05 -6.41 3.29
CA LEU A 164 17.68 -5.24 2.49
C LEU A 164 17.25 -4.05 3.36
N SER A 165 16.63 -4.30 4.52
CA SER A 165 16.23 -3.26 5.46
C SER A 165 17.42 -2.55 6.13
N GLN A 166 18.63 -3.11 6.08
CA GLN A 166 19.83 -2.45 6.60
C GLN A 166 20.34 -1.35 5.66
N LEU A 167 19.79 -1.22 4.44
CA LEU A 167 20.17 -0.17 3.49
C LEU A 167 19.64 1.20 3.98
N PRO A 168 20.51 2.15 4.31
CA PRO A 168 20.13 3.36 5.04
C PRO A 168 19.50 4.46 4.18
N ASN A 169 19.42 4.30 2.85
CA ASN A 169 19.10 5.41 1.95
C ASN A 169 18.19 5.02 0.77
N ILE A 170 17.17 5.84 0.51
CA ILE A 170 16.22 5.68 -0.62
C ILE A 170 16.94 5.74 -1.97
N HIS A 171 18.06 6.46 -2.07
CA HIS A 171 18.88 6.45 -3.28
C HIS A 171 19.50 5.08 -3.60
N ALA A 172 19.80 4.26 -2.59
CA ALA A 172 20.27 2.88 -2.78
C ALA A 172 19.15 1.94 -3.25
N LEU A 173 17.88 2.28 -2.99
CA LEU A 173 16.71 1.49 -3.37
C LEU A 173 16.16 1.81 -4.76
N ARG A 174 16.66 2.85 -5.44
CA ARG A 174 16.22 3.21 -6.80
C ARG A 174 16.40 2.07 -7.78
N GLY A 175 17.53 1.36 -7.70
CA GLY A 175 17.79 0.18 -8.53
C GLY A 175 16.82 -0.97 -8.27
N LEU A 176 16.52 -1.25 -6.99
CA LEU A 176 15.55 -2.26 -6.61
C LEU A 176 14.13 -1.90 -7.06
N ASN A 177 13.73 -0.64 -6.90
CA ASN A 177 12.43 -0.16 -7.37
C ASN A 177 12.31 -0.25 -8.89
N MET A 178 13.39 0.03 -9.62
CA MET A 178 13.41 -0.12 -11.07
C MET A 178 13.29 -1.59 -11.48
N ALA A 179 14.06 -2.48 -10.85
CA ALA A 179 13.98 -3.92 -11.09
C ALA A 179 12.58 -4.47 -10.78
N SER A 180 11.95 -4.03 -9.68
CA SER A 180 10.58 -4.42 -9.31
C SER A 180 9.55 -3.94 -10.33
N THR A 181 9.70 -2.71 -10.82
CA THR A 181 8.82 -2.16 -11.88
C THR A 181 8.96 -2.96 -13.18
N LEU A 182 10.20 -3.26 -13.59
CA LEU A 182 10.46 -4.10 -14.77
C LEU A 182 9.89 -5.52 -14.60
N ALA A 183 10.08 -6.14 -13.44
CA ALA A 183 9.51 -7.46 -13.14
C ALA A 183 7.98 -7.45 -13.20
N THR A 184 7.34 -6.37 -12.74
CA THR A 184 5.89 -6.16 -12.82
C THR A 184 5.41 -6.05 -14.27
N LEU A 185 6.14 -5.30 -15.12
CA LEU A 185 5.83 -5.19 -16.55
C LEU A 185 6.01 -6.53 -17.27
N CYS A 186 7.08 -7.28 -16.97
CA CYS A 186 7.28 -8.64 -17.48
C CYS A 186 6.14 -9.57 -17.04
N PHE A 187 5.72 -9.51 -15.78
CA PHE A 187 4.59 -10.30 -15.30
C PHE A 187 3.29 -9.94 -16.05
N ALA A 188 2.96 -8.66 -16.18
CA ALA A 188 1.75 -8.20 -16.87
C ALA A 188 1.73 -8.63 -18.35
N THR A 189 2.86 -8.49 -19.05
CA THR A 189 3.00 -8.91 -20.45
C THR A 189 2.88 -10.42 -20.61
N LEU A 190 3.52 -11.22 -19.75
CA LEU A 190 3.40 -12.68 -19.75
C LEU A 190 1.98 -13.15 -19.46
N VAL A 191 1.33 -12.60 -18.43
CA VAL A 191 -0.07 -12.94 -18.10
C VAL A 191 -1.00 -12.60 -19.27
N THR A 192 -0.80 -11.44 -19.90
CA THR A 192 -1.59 -11.02 -21.08
C THR A 192 -1.36 -11.95 -22.27
N ALA A 193 -0.10 -12.26 -22.58
CA ALA A 193 0.25 -13.17 -23.67
C ALA A 193 -0.32 -14.58 -23.45
N MET A 194 -0.16 -15.14 -22.24
CA MET A 194 -0.70 -16.43 -21.86
C MET A 194 -2.23 -16.46 -21.93
N SER A 195 -2.91 -15.38 -21.51
CA SER A 195 -4.36 -15.25 -21.62
C SER A 195 -4.83 -15.26 -23.07
N ILE A 196 -4.12 -14.57 -23.97
CA ILE A 196 -4.44 -14.54 -25.41
C ILE A 196 -4.21 -15.92 -26.05
N ILE A 197 -3.07 -16.57 -25.75
CA ILE A 197 -2.73 -17.89 -26.31
C ILE A 197 -3.75 -18.94 -25.86
N THR A 198 -4.04 -18.98 -24.56
CA THR A 198 -5.01 -19.93 -23.99
C THR A 198 -6.42 -19.66 -24.48
N GLY A 199 -6.81 -18.38 -24.61
CA GLY A 199 -8.13 -17.98 -25.09
C GLY A 199 -8.38 -18.28 -26.58
N ARG A 200 -7.33 -18.42 -27.41
CA ARG A 200 -7.46 -18.79 -28.83
C ARG A 200 -7.73 -20.28 -29.05
N GLY A 201 -7.25 -21.14 -28.15
CA GLY A 201 -7.42 -22.59 -28.24
C GLY A 201 -8.62 -23.14 -27.45
N MET A 202 -9.39 -22.28 -26.77
CA MET A 202 -10.46 -22.71 -25.87
C MET A 202 -11.81 -22.72 -26.57
N ASP A 203 -12.54 -23.84 -26.42
CA ASP A 203 -13.95 -23.90 -26.80
C ASP A 203 -14.79 -23.08 -25.81
N ARG A 204 -15.36 -21.98 -26.29
CA ARG A 204 -16.15 -21.05 -25.48
C ARG A 204 -17.44 -21.68 -24.94
N SER A 205 -17.93 -22.76 -25.56
CA SER A 205 -19.13 -23.45 -25.12
C SER A 205 -18.92 -24.29 -23.86
N ALA A 206 -17.67 -24.63 -23.53
CA ALA A 206 -17.31 -25.40 -22.34
C ALA A 206 -17.06 -24.52 -21.08
N VAL A 207 -17.07 -23.19 -21.21
CA VAL A 207 -16.77 -22.28 -20.10
C VAL A 207 -18.04 -22.06 -19.26
N SER A 208 -18.09 -22.73 -18.09
CA SER A 208 -19.13 -22.47 -17.09
C SER A 208 -18.70 -21.35 -16.14
N TYR A 209 -19.57 -20.36 -15.97
CA TYR A 209 -19.43 -19.29 -14.97
C TYR A 209 -20.36 -19.48 -13.77
N GLY A 210 -20.97 -20.67 -13.66
CA GLY A 210 -21.85 -21.03 -12.54
C GLY A 210 -21.05 -21.18 -11.24
N LEU A 211 -21.66 -20.78 -10.13
CA LEU A 211 -21.10 -21.02 -8.80
C LEU A 211 -21.32 -22.50 -8.44
N GLU A 212 -20.23 -23.21 -8.19
CA GLU A 212 -20.27 -24.61 -7.76
C GLU A 212 -20.20 -24.71 -6.23
N GLY A 213 -21.11 -25.45 -5.62
CA GLY A 213 -21.11 -25.74 -4.18
C GLY A 213 -22.46 -25.52 -3.50
N ASP A 214 -22.52 -25.89 -2.22
CA ASP A 214 -23.69 -25.64 -1.38
C ASP A 214 -23.92 -24.13 -1.16
N ARG A 215 -25.18 -23.74 -0.93
CA ARG A 215 -25.59 -22.33 -0.77
C ARG A 215 -24.81 -21.62 0.34
N GLN A 216 -24.50 -22.31 1.44
CA GLN A 216 -23.72 -21.72 2.53
C GLN A 216 -22.26 -21.49 2.12
N ALA A 217 -21.66 -22.45 1.42
CA ALA A 217 -20.29 -22.33 0.92
C ALA A 217 -20.16 -21.19 -0.10
N VAL A 218 -21.14 -21.06 -1.01
CA VAL A 218 -21.19 -19.97 -1.98
C VAL A 218 -21.29 -18.60 -1.29
N LEU A 219 -22.16 -18.46 -0.29
CA LEU A 219 -22.28 -17.22 0.47
C LEU A 219 -20.98 -16.85 1.20
N MET A 220 -20.34 -17.81 1.86
CA MET A 220 -19.07 -17.57 2.54
C MET A 220 -17.95 -17.17 1.56
N SER A 221 -17.86 -17.86 0.42
CA SER A 221 -16.91 -17.53 -0.64
C SER A 221 -17.17 -16.15 -1.25
N ALA A 222 -18.43 -15.75 -1.41
CA ALA A 222 -18.79 -14.42 -1.88
C ALA A 222 -18.35 -13.32 -0.89
N PHE A 223 -18.57 -13.51 0.42
CA PHE A 223 -18.08 -12.57 1.43
C PHE A 223 -16.55 -12.50 1.47
N ALA A 224 -15.87 -13.64 1.37
CA ALA A 224 -14.41 -13.69 1.30
C ALA A 224 -13.87 -12.98 0.04
N ALA A 225 -14.55 -13.13 -1.09
CA ALA A 225 -14.22 -12.45 -2.34
C ALA A 225 -14.45 -10.93 -2.25
N LEU A 226 -15.56 -10.48 -1.66
CA LEU A 226 -15.80 -9.05 -1.39
C LEU A 226 -14.73 -8.46 -0.47
N GLY A 227 -14.35 -9.17 0.59
CA GLY A 227 -13.25 -8.76 1.46
C GLY A 227 -11.92 -8.69 0.72
N THR A 228 -11.67 -9.64 -0.18
CA THR A 228 -10.48 -9.66 -1.05
C THR A 228 -10.44 -8.48 -2.02
N ILE A 229 -11.59 -8.03 -2.55
CA ILE A 229 -11.66 -6.84 -3.40
C ILE A 229 -11.51 -5.57 -2.57
N ALA A 230 -12.18 -5.48 -1.42
CA ALA A 230 -12.21 -4.26 -0.60
C ALA A 230 -10.88 -3.92 0.09
N PHE A 231 -10.04 -4.93 0.38
CA PHE A 231 -8.75 -4.71 1.04
C PHE A 231 -7.60 -4.41 0.06
N ARG A 232 -7.88 -4.33 -1.25
CA ARG A 232 -6.88 -4.08 -2.30
C ARG A 232 -7.02 -2.67 -2.85
#